data_AF-A0A7S3S168-F1
#
_entry.id   AF-A0A7S3S168-F1
#
_cell.length_a   1.000
_cell.length_b   1.000
_cell.length_c   1.000
_cell.angle_alpha   90.00
_cell.angle_beta   90.00
_cell.angle_gamma   90.00
#
_symmetry.space_group_name_H-M   'P 1'
#
loop_
_entity.id
_entity.type
_entity.pdbx_description
1 polymer ?
#
loop_
_entity_poly.entity_id
_entity_poly.type
_entity_poly.pdbx_seq_one_letter_code
_entity_poly.pdbx_strand_id
1 'polypeptide(L)'
;EKARASANEVEDIAPVLEPGEIERRHDTPSEMVAQETWYVRGKRAFVAKCAGCHPAGTNQVAISKGLIVSDLKRWGYWEQEKMRQLIRYGKGKMPGFAKDCASVSEYTQC
;
A
#
# COMPACT_ATOMS: atom_id res chain seq x y z
N GLU A 1 5.04 -31.46 -16.40
CA GLU A 1 4.61 -30.35 -15.53
C GLU A 1 5.39 -30.35 -14.21
N LYS A 2 5.67 -29.18 -13.61
CA LYS A 2 6.03 -29.09 -12.18
C LYS A 2 4.82 -28.55 -11.43
N ALA A 3 4.19 -29.41 -10.64
CA ALA A 3 3.12 -29.04 -9.73
C ALA A 3 3.65 -27.95 -8.78
N ARG A 4 3.05 -26.76 -8.87
CA ARG A 4 3.26 -25.68 -7.91
C ARG A 4 2.64 -26.16 -6.60
N ALA A 5 3.47 -26.33 -5.57
CA ALA A 5 3.01 -26.64 -4.23
C ALA A 5 1.83 -25.73 -3.87
N SER A 6 0.75 -26.33 -3.35
CA SER A 6 -0.45 -25.63 -2.89
C SER A 6 -0.02 -24.55 -1.91
N ALA A 7 -0.02 -23.30 -2.37
CA ALA A 7 0.25 -22.17 -1.50
C ALA A 7 -0.91 -22.13 -0.51
N ASN A 8 -0.61 -22.33 0.78
CA ASN A 8 -1.52 -21.95 1.86
C ASN A 8 -2.18 -20.63 1.47
N GLU A 9 -3.51 -20.58 1.56
CA GLU A 9 -4.31 -19.44 1.15
C GLU A 9 -3.82 -18.21 1.91
N VAL A 10 -2.94 -17.43 1.29
CA VAL A 10 -2.40 -16.23 1.92
C VAL A 10 -3.55 -15.25 1.98
N GLU A 11 -4.00 -14.95 3.20
CA GLU A 11 -5.02 -13.95 3.43
C GLU A 11 -4.66 -12.67 2.68
N ASP A 12 -5.63 -12.11 1.98
CA ASP A 12 -5.44 -10.90 1.18
C ASP A 12 -5.49 -9.64 2.05
N ILE A 13 -4.99 -9.73 3.28
CA ILE A 13 -5.04 -8.66 4.28
C ILE A 13 -3.64 -8.50 4.88
N ALA A 14 -3.09 -7.30 4.77
CA ALA A 14 -1.84 -6.98 5.47
C ALA A 14 -2.09 -7.06 6.98
N PRO A 15 -1.16 -7.67 7.75
CA PRO A 15 -1.33 -7.83 9.19
C PRO A 15 -1.51 -6.47 9.86
N VAL A 16 -2.37 -6.42 10.88
CA VAL A 16 -2.44 -5.29 11.79
C VAL A 16 -1.11 -5.23 12.55
N LEU A 17 -0.50 -4.05 12.58
CA LEU A 17 0.77 -3.83 13.27
C LEU A 17 0.49 -3.19 14.63
N GLU A 18 1.30 -3.55 15.62
CA GLU A 18 1.30 -2.85 16.90
C GLU A 18 1.70 -1.39 16.73
N PRO A 19 1.17 -0.45 17.55
CA PRO A 19 1.44 0.99 17.40
C PRO A 19 2.93 1.34 17.34
N GLY A 20 3.76 0.71 18.19
CA GLY A 20 5.22 0.94 18.19
C GLY A 20 5.92 0.45 16.92
N GLU A 21 5.40 -0.60 16.27
CA GLU A 21 5.93 -1.07 14.99
C GLU A 21 5.53 -0.14 13.84
N ILE A 22 4.33 0.46 13.89
CA ILE A 22 3.89 1.49 12.93
C ILE A 22 4.83 2.69 13.01
N GLU A 23 5.06 3.20 14.23
CA GLU A 23 5.95 4.34 14.47
C GLU A 23 7.38 4.06 13.98
N ARG A 24 7.94 2.91 14.35
CA ARG A 24 9.26 2.49 13.88
C ARG A 24 9.35 2.51 12.37
N ARG A 25 8.36 1.96 11.66
CA ARG A 25 8.39 1.89 10.19
C ARG A 25 8.23 3.24 9.51
N HIS A 26 7.62 4.24 10.16
CA HIS A 26 7.49 5.58 9.59
C HIS A 26 8.79 6.38 9.68
N ASP A 27 9.52 6.26 10.79
CA ASP A 27 10.64 7.16 11.08
C ASP A 27 12.01 6.54 10.85
N THR A 28 12.09 5.21 10.72
CA THR A 28 13.38 4.53 10.51
C THR A 28 13.89 4.78 9.08
N PRO A 29 15.13 5.28 8.91
CA PRO A 29 15.74 5.44 7.60
C PRO A 29 15.77 4.14 6.80
N SER A 30 15.50 4.25 5.50
CA SER A 30 15.40 3.10 4.58
C SER A 30 16.66 2.24 4.54
N GLU A 31 17.83 2.85 4.79
CA GLU A 31 19.13 2.18 4.84
C GLU A 31 19.21 1.20 6.01
N MET A 32 18.59 1.50 7.15
CA MET A 32 18.63 0.65 8.34
C MET A 32 17.70 -0.56 8.22
N VAL A 33 16.61 -0.42 7.46
CA VAL A 33 15.58 -1.47 7.29
C VAL A 33 15.67 -2.19 5.95
N ALA A 34 16.70 -1.88 5.14
CA ALA A 34 16.81 -2.32 3.74
C ALA A 34 16.73 -3.84 3.55
N GLN A 35 17.14 -4.60 4.57
CA GLN A 35 17.17 -6.07 4.55
C GLN A 35 15.99 -6.71 5.30
N GLU A 36 15.16 -5.92 5.98
CA GLU A 36 14.00 -6.44 6.70
C GLU A 36 12.93 -6.96 5.73
N THR A 37 12.37 -8.13 6.04
CA THR A 37 11.42 -8.83 5.16
C THR A 37 10.22 -7.97 4.76
N TRP A 38 9.67 -7.17 5.67
CA TRP A 38 8.53 -6.31 5.37
C TRP A 38 8.90 -5.18 4.41
N TYR A 39 10.09 -4.59 4.55
CA TYR A 39 10.56 -3.51 3.71
C TYR A 39 10.86 -4.02 2.30
N VAL A 40 11.55 -5.16 2.18
CA VAL A 40 11.84 -5.79 0.89
C VAL A 40 10.54 -6.17 0.16
N ARG A 41 9.57 -6.75 0.86
CA ARG A 41 8.26 -7.10 0.27
C ARG A 41 7.46 -5.86 -0.11
N GLY A 42 7.41 -4.86 0.77
CA GLY A 42 6.72 -3.59 0.54
C GLY A 42 7.29 -2.85 -0.68
N LYS A 43 8.61 -2.75 -0.78
CA LYS A 43 9.30 -2.14 -1.93
C LYS A 43 8.96 -2.86 -3.25
N ARG A 44 8.96 -4.20 -3.25
CA ARG A 44 8.58 -4.99 -4.45
C ARG A 44 7.13 -4.75 -4.85
N ALA A 45 6.21 -4.76 -3.89
CA ALA A 45 4.80 -4.49 -4.15
C ALA A 45 4.59 -3.05 -4.67
N PHE A 46 5.26 -2.07 -4.06
CA PHE A 46 5.20 -0.67 -4.46
C PHE A 46 5.65 -0.47 -5.90
N VAL A 47 6.81 -1.02 -6.27
CA VAL A 47 7.33 -0.91 -7.64
C VAL A 47 6.38 -1.56 -8.65
N ALA A 48 5.83 -2.74 -8.32
CA ALA A 48 4.98 -3.49 -9.23
C ALA A 48 3.57 -2.90 -9.41
N LYS A 49 3.03 -2.21 -8.40
CA LYS A 49 1.61 -1.81 -8.37
C LYS A 49 1.36 -0.32 -8.19
N CYS A 50 2.27 0.40 -7.55
CA CYS A 50 2.05 1.79 -7.13
C CYS A 50 2.88 2.79 -7.93
N ALA A 51 4.12 2.44 -8.28
CA ALA A 51 5.11 3.36 -8.82
C ALA A 51 4.74 3.94 -10.20
N GLY A 52 3.85 3.30 -10.96
CA GLY A 52 3.37 3.84 -12.24
C GLY A 52 2.64 5.17 -12.08
N CYS A 53 1.84 5.32 -11.02
CA CYS A 53 1.16 6.58 -10.69
C CYS A 53 1.90 7.39 -9.63
N HIS A 54 2.65 6.73 -8.74
CA HIS A 54 3.35 7.33 -7.61
C HIS A 54 4.89 7.17 -7.64
N PRO A 55 5.57 7.53 -8.74
CA PRO A 55 7.02 7.39 -8.80
C PRO A 55 7.67 8.30 -7.75
N ALA A 56 8.59 7.75 -6.97
CA ALA A 56 9.28 8.45 -5.87
C ALA A 56 8.34 9.18 -4.89
N GLY A 57 7.11 8.68 -4.71
CA GLY A 57 6.12 9.30 -3.82
C GLY A 57 5.40 10.53 -4.39
N THR A 58 5.63 10.87 -5.66
CA THR A 58 4.83 11.89 -6.38
C THR A 58 3.44 11.34 -6.73
N ASN A 59 2.64 12.10 -7.49
CA ASN A 59 1.41 11.59 -8.08
C ASN A 59 1.20 12.18 -9.48
N GLN A 60 1.30 11.33 -10.50
CA GLN A 60 1.18 11.72 -11.91
C GLN A 60 -0.26 12.04 -12.33
N VAL A 61 -1.27 11.55 -11.58
CA VAL A 61 -2.70 11.73 -11.89
C VAL A 61 -3.27 12.95 -11.18
N ALA A 62 -2.83 13.21 -9.94
CA ALA A 62 -3.26 14.33 -9.12
C ALA A 62 -2.09 14.87 -8.30
N ILE A 63 -1.40 15.88 -8.83
CA ILE A 63 -0.11 16.40 -8.30
C ILE A 63 -0.17 16.73 -6.80
N SER A 64 -1.30 17.26 -6.30
CA SER A 64 -1.49 17.61 -4.88
C SER A 64 -1.82 16.42 -3.97
N LYS A 65 -1.80 15.19 -4.46
CA LYS A 65 -2.11 13.97 -3.71
C LYS A 65 -0.94 12.99 -3.78
N GLY A 66 0.27 13.47 -3.48
CA GLY A 66 1.45 12.64 -3.35
C GLY A 66 1.41 11.76 -2.09
N LEU A 67 2.45 10.94 -1.95
CA LEU A 67 2.70 10.09 -0.78
C LEU A 67 3.73 10.69 0.18
N ILE A 68 4.12 11.94 -0.03
CA ILE A 68 4.95 12.68 0.92
C ILE A 68 4.15 12.96 2.20
N VAL A 69 4.83 12.99 3.35
CA VAL A 69 4.20 13.10 4.68
C VAL A 69 3.25 14.31 4.78
N SER A 70 3.63 15.45 4.23
CA SER A 70 2.80 16.66 4.22
C SER A 70 1.47 16.47 3.49
N ASP A 71 1.48 15.73 2.37
CA ASP A 71 0.29 15.47 1.58
C ASP A 71 -0.60 14.44 2.28
N LEU A 72 -0.01 13.36 2.80
CA LEU A 72 -0.73 12.35 3.57
C LEU A 72 -1.43 12.96 4.78
N LYS A 73 -0.75 13.84 5.53
CA LYS A 73 -1.35 14.56 6.67
C LYS A 73 -2.44 15.52 6.22
N ARG A 74 -2.20 16.34 5.18
CA ARG A 74 -3.18 17.30 4.64
C ARG A 74 -4.48 16.62 4.23
N TRP A 75 -4.41 15.41 3.68
CA TRP A 75 -5.59 14.66 3.23
C TRP A 75 -6.08 13.60 4.21
N GLY A 76 -5.49 13.52 5.42
CA GLY A 76 -5.93 12.60 6.47
C GLY A 76 -5.61 11.12 6.24
N TYR A 77 -4.64 10.80 5.37
CA TYR A 77 -4.18 9.45 5.04
C TYR A 77 -2.86 9.06 5.72
N TRP A 78 -2.38 9.86 6.67
CA TRP A 78 -1.21 9.49 7.49
C TRP A 78 -1.50 8.33 8.46
N GLU A 79 -2.77 8.07 8.74
CA GLU A 79 -3.19 6.97 9.60
C GLU A 79 -3.15 5.63 8.84
N GLN A 80 -2.48 4.64 9.42
CA GLN A 80 -2.25 3.32 8.80
C GLN A 80 -3.57 2.64 8.37
N GLU A 81 -4.62 2.76 9.18
CA GLU A 81 -5.91 2.14 8.87
C GLU A 81 -6.57 2.76 7.63
N LYS A 82 -6.59 4.10 7.56
CA LYS A 82 -7.14 4.82 6.40
C LYS A 82 -6.33 4.54 5.14
N MET A 83 -5.00 4.44 5.25
CA MET A 83 -4.16 4.07 4.13
C MET A 83 -4.43 2.63 3.67
N ARG A 84 -4.55 1.69 4.60
CA ARG A 84 -4.89 0.29 4.30
C ARG A 84 -6.21 0.19 3.56
N GLN A 85 -7.27 0.86 4.04
CA GLN A 85 -8.56 0.87 3.38
C GLN A 85 -8.51 1.50 1.98
N LEU A 86 -7.79 2.62 1.83
CA LEU A 86 -7.61 3.28 0.53
C LEU A 86 -6.90 2.37 -0.49
N ILE A 87 -5.88 1.63 -0.07
CA ILE A 87 -5.18 0.69 -0.96
C ILE A 87 -6.10 -0.48 -1.34
N ARG A 88 -6.89 -0.99 -0.39
CA ARG A 88 -7.82 -2.10 -0.65
C ARG A 88 -8.91 -1.74 -1.65
N TYR A 89 -9.53 -0.58 -1.47
CA TYR A 89 -10.79 -0.24 -2.15
C TYR A 89 -10.72 1.01 -3.03
N GLY A 90 -9.54 1.59 -3.22
CA GLY A 90 -9.34 2.72 -4.12
C GLY A 90 -10.13 3.97 -3.73
N LYS A 91 -10.03 4.99 -4.58
CA LYS A 91 -10.87 6.20 -4.51
C LYS A 91 -10.76 6.99 -5.81
N GLY A 92 -11.89 7.21 -6.49
CA GLY A 92 -11.92 7.92 -7.76
C GLY A 92 -11.06 7.21 -8.81
N LYS A 93 -10.00 7.88 -9.30
CA LYS A 93 -9.08 7.33 -10.31
C LYS A 93 -8.03 6.36 -9.75
N MET A 94 -7.88 6.28 -8.43
CA MET A 94 -6.96 5.33 -7.80
C MET A 94 -7.67 3.99 -7.67
N PRO A 95 -7.16 2.90 -8.27
CA PRO A 95 -7.81 1.61 -8.19
C PRO A 95 -7.64 0.97 -6.81
N GLY A 96 -8.56 0.07 -6.45
CA GLY A 96 -8.42 -0.81 -5.31
C GLY A 96 -7.75 -2.13 -5.69
N PHE A 97 -7.04 -2.74 -4.76
CA PHE A 97 -6.23 -3.93 -5.00
C PHE A 97 -6.69 -5.18 -4.25
N ALA A 98 -7.73 -5.07 -3.42
CA ALA A 98 -8.24 -6.22 -2.70
C ALA A 98 -9.00 -7.18 -3.63
N LYS A 99 -8.94 -8.48 -3.36
CA LYS A 99 -9.69 -9.52 -4.10
C LYS A 99 -11.20 -9.26 -4.09
N ASP A 100 -11.71 -8.69 -3.00
CA ASP A 100 -13.11 -8.33 -2.81
C ASP A 100 -13.44 -6.91 -3.31
N CYS A 101 -12.49 -6.17 -3.87
CA CYS A 101 -12.66 -4.77 -4.28
C CYS A 101 -13.93 -4.54 -5.13
N ALA A 102 -14.12 -5.38 -6.16
CA ALA A 102 -15.25 -5.26 -7.09
C ALA A 102 -16.61 -5.55 -6.43
N SER A 103 -16.63 -6.22 -5.28
CA SER A 103 -17.86 -6.51 -4.53
C SER A 103 -18.29 -5.38 -3.59
N VAL A 104 -17.38 -4.45 -3.27
CA VAL A 104 -17.60 -3.40 -2.26
C VAL A 104 -18.12 -2.11 -2.89
N SER A 105 -17.84 -1.84 -4.17
CA SER A 105 -18.34 -0.65 -4.85
C SER A 105 -18.45 -0.85 -6.37
N GLU A 106 -19.58 -0.43 -6.94
CA GLU A 106 -19.82 -0.39 -8.38
C GLU A 106 -18.94 0.66 -9.10
N TYR A 107 -18.47 1.69 -8.38
CA TYR A 107 -17.78 2.85 -8.95
C TYR A 107 -16.27 2.87 -8.69
N THR A 108 -15.77 1.97 -7.85
CA THR A 108 -14.34 1.82 -7.63
C THR A 108 -13.74 1.08 -8.81
N GLN A 109 -12.69 1.65 -9.41
CA GLN A 109 -11.86 0.88 -10.33
C GLN A 109 -11.09 -0.18 -9.54
N CYS A 110 -11.27 -1.44 -9.92
CA CYS A 110 -10.46 -2.58 -9.51
C CYS A 110 -9.91 -3.18 -10.82
#